data_AF-A0A1S9R957-F1
#
_entry.id   AF-A0A1S9R957-F1
#
_cell.length_a   1.000
_cell.length_b   1.000
_cell.length_c   1.000
_cell.angle_alpha   90.00
_cell.angle_beta   90.00
_cell.angle_gamma   90.00
#
_symmetry.space_group_name_H-M   'P 1'
#
loop_
_entity.id
_entity.type
_entity.pdbx_description
1 polymer ?
#
loop_
_entity_poly.entity_id
_entity_poly.type
_entity_poly.pdbx_seq_one_letter_code
_entity_poly.pdbx_strand_id
1 'polypeptide(L)'
;MAISSTIPISSEEARAAMDKVLEKVAKQLRELNNYIWSNPELAYEEHKAHDAICDFLEGQGFTVTRHAYGVDTSFECVSGSEGRLINFNAEYDALPDIGHACGHNLIATSSIAAFLALSHLQKEFGTKGRIQLLGTPAEENGGGKAKLIDAGAYKGVDISLMAHGGPTNLLGVSNDGVAGVLMNARKELHVEYFGKNAHAGGNPWDGVNALDALVQAYNGISTLRQHILPEERIHGAFLDVPKVANVIPAYTKSYWQIRSPTLQGLNKLIAKVRQCIEGAAITTGCTVKIVEEGLYTDIVLNETLCERYSSHLASYGKKVVPKHEQVLTGSSDVGNVSYVAPTLHSMFSIPTPEGSFPHHPSFTACAGTDEAHEQAIITGKGLALTGWDMMTDDALFESAKAQWEGQLPAPREAEFLTAGAPIGDIRADGDGLMYLGDSVKVGRQIEADSARRAKGLSEKERLSAFNVHMGKYGQLSQNAREFGRVYETNGGVSDRHWLVANYEAGDVVFHDPVYRACELEERGTRWTDPPQHRPPVL
;
A
#
# COMPACT_ATOMS: atom_id res chain seq x y z
N MET A 1 7.28 -1.74 48.64
CA MET A 1 6.33 -0.90 47.88
C MET A 1 5.34 -1.83 47.22
N ALA A 2 4.05 -1.55 47.39
CA ALA A 2 2.96 -2.46 47.05
C ALA A 2 2.94 -2.75 45.54
N ILE A 3 2.90 -4.04 45.21
CA ILE A 3 2.53 -4.53 43.89
C ILE A 3 1.05 -4.20 43.76
N SER A 4 0.72 -3.11 43.08
CA SER A 4 -0.66 -2.77 42.74
C SER A 4 -1.14 -3.80 41.73
N SER A 5 -1.70 -4.91 42.20
CA SER A 5 -2.44 -5.86 41.39
C SER A 5 -3.75 -5.18 40.97
N THR A 6 -3.72 -4.43 39.87
CA THR A 6 -4.93 -3.97 39.20
C THR A 6 -5.66 -5.21 38.71
N ILE A 7 -6.84 -5.47 39.26
CA ILE A 7 -7.75 -6.51 38.78
C ILE A 7 -8.00 -6.23 37.28
N PRO A 8 -7.90 -7.24 36.39
CA PRO A 8 -8.21 -7.05 34.97
C PRO A 8 -9.64 -6.54 34.84
N ILE A 9 -9.83 -5.46 34.10
CA ILE A 9 -11.14 -4.88 33.86
C ILE A 9 -11.94 -5.87 33.03
N SER A 10 -13.12 -6.25 33.52
CA SER A 10 -13.97 -7.18 32.80
C SER A 10 -14.51 -6.54 31.53
N SER A 11 -14.75 -7.35 30.48
CA SER A 11 -15.38 -6.87 29.26
C SER A 11 -16.77 -6.25 29.51
N GLU A 12 -17.46 -6.67 30.58
CA GLU A 12 -18.75 -6.11 30.96
C GLU A 12 -18.64 -4.71 31.57
N GLU A 13 -17.63 -4.45 32.41
CA GLU A 13 -17.34 -3.12 32.94
C GLU A 13 -16.94 -2.15 31.83
N ALA A 14 -16.05 -2.59 30.93
CA ALA A 14 -15.66 -1.80 29.76
C ALA A 14 -16.89 -1.47 28.88
N ARG A 15 -17.74 -2.46 28.61
CA ARG A 15 -18.98 -2.27 27.84
C ARG A 15 -19.90 -1.24 28.47
N ALA A 16 -20.19 -1.37 29.77
CA ALA A 16 -21.09 -0.45 30.47
C ALA A 16 -20.58 1.00 30.48
N ALA A 17 -19.27 1.20 30.62
CA ALA A 17 -18.62 2.51 30.54
C ALA A 17 -18.76 3.14 29.15
N MET A 18 -18.50 2.38 28.08
CA MET A 18 -18.68 2.85 26.71
C MET A 18 -20.13 3.21 26.39
N ASP A 19 -21.08 2.36 26.77
CA ASP A 19 -22.51 2.61 26.52
C ASP A 19 -22.94 3.94 27.15
N LYS A 20 -22.49 4.20 28.38
CA LYS A 20 -22.78 5.43 29.11
C LYS A 20 -22.18 6.68 28.44
N VAL A 21 -20.99 6.61 27.86
CA VAL A 21 -20.42 7.79 27.17
C VAL A 21 -21.10 8.04 25.83
N LEU A 22 -21.42 6.99 25.07
CA LEU A 22 -22.09 7.13 23.77
C LEU A 22 -23.54 7.62 23.93
N GLU A 23 -24.25 7.20 24.97
CA GLU A 23 -25.60 7.70 25.28
C GLU A 23 -25.62 9.22 25.48
N LYS A 24 -24.58 9.79 26.10
CA LYS A 24 -24.48 11.25 26.34
C LYS A 24 -24.30 12.07 25.07
N VAL A 25 -23.77 11.48 24.02
CA VAL A 25 -23.46 12.14 22.75
C VAL A 25 -24.33 11.62 21.59
N ALA A 26 -25.28 10.74 21.87
CA ALA A 26 -26.08 10.04 20.86
C ALA A 26 -26.81 11.02 19.93
N LYS A 27 -27.40 12.08 20.49
CA LYS A 27 -28.09 13.10 19.72
C LYS A 27 -27.14 13.82 18.76
N GLN A 28 -25.97 14.24 19.25
CA GLN A 28 -24.98 14.94 18.44
C GLN A 28 -24.38 14.04 17.35
N LEU A 29 -24.15 12.75 17.64
CA LEU A 29 -23.71 11.77 16.63
C LEU A 29 -24.76 11.58 15.54
N ARG A 30 -26.05 11.55 15.90
CA ARG A 30 -27.14 11.47 14.92
C ARG A 30 -27.23 12.73 14.06
N GLU A 31 -27.12 13.91 14.67
CA GLU A 31 -27.10 15.20 13.99
C GLU A 31 -25.92 15.29 13.00
N LEU A 32 -24.71 14.86 13.42
CA LEU A 32 -23.52 14.82 12.55
C LEU A 32 -23.72 13.85 11.37
N ASN A 33 -24.17 12.62 11.63
CA ASN A 33 -24.44 11.64 10.57
C ASN A 33 -25.45 12.16 9.55
N ASN A 34 -26.54 12.79 10.01
CA ASN A 34 -27.54 13.41 9.15
C ASN A 34 -26.96 14.56 8.32
N TYR A 35 -26.09 15.37 8.92
CA TYR A 35 -25.45 16.48 8.22
C TYR A 35 -24.57 15.98 7.08
N ILE A 36 -23.71 14.98 7.34
CA ILE A 36 -22.87 14.35 6.32
C ILE A 36 -23.75 13.75 5.22
N TRP A 37 -24.72 12.92 5.60
CA TRP A 37 -25.63 12.27 4.65
C TRP A 37 -26.38 13.26 3.74
N SER A 38 -26.83 14.39 4.30
CA SER A 38 -27.61 15.41 3.57
C SER A 38 -26.75 16.34 2.71
N ASN A 39 -25.42 16.32 2.88
CA ASN A 39 -24.49 17.17 2.15
C ASN A 39 -23.41 16.33 1.47
N PRO A 40 -23.78 15.45 0.52
CA PRO A 40 -22.83 14.57 -0.15
C PRO A 40 -21.82 15.39 -0.95
N GLU A 41 -20.54 15.07 -0.77
CA GLU A 41 -19.43 15.71 -1.47
C GLU A 41 -18.48 14.64 -2.02
N LEU A 42 -17.92 14.90 -3.20
CA LEU A 42 -17.16 13.90 -3.95
C LEU A 42 -15.76 13.69 -3.37
N ALA A 43 -15.09 12.65 -3.85
CA ALA A 43 -13.68 12.36 -3.55
C ALA A 43 -12.81 13.63 -3.65
N TYR A 44 -12.09 13.94 -2.57
CA TYR A 44 -11.24 15.14 -2.36
C TYR A 44 -11.94 16.50 -2.27
N GLU A 45 -13.27 16.54 -2.29
CA GLU A 45 -14.06 17.77 -2.22
C GLU A 45 -14.96 17.81 -0.97
N GLU A 46 -14.80 16.86 -0.04
CA GLU A 46 -15.69 16.64 1.12
C GLU A 46 -15.48 17.59 2.32
N HIS A 47 -15.20 18.85 2.00
CA HIS A 47 -14.90 19.92 2.95
C HIS A 47 -15.94 20.10 4.06
N LYS A 48 -17.25 20.00 3.78
CA LYS A 48 -18.29 20.13 4.81
C LYS A 48 -18.30 18.94 5.74
N ALA A 49 -18.12 17.72 5.22
CA ALA A 49 -18.06 16.53 6.06
C ALA A 49 -16.80 16.59 6.95
N HIS A 50 -15.65 16.92 6.37
CA HIS A 50 -14.40 17.17 7.10
C HIS A 50 -14.61 18.19 8.23
N ASP A 51 -15.11 19.39 7.91
CA ASP A 51 -15.25 20.47 8.88
C ASP A 51 -16.25 20.11 9.99
N ALA A 52 -17.39 19.50 9.64
CA ALA A 52 -18.39 19.09 10.61
C ALA A 52 -17.88 18.02 11.58
N ILE A 53 -17.08 17.06 11.09
CA ILE A 53 -16.47 16.04 11.95
C ILE A 53 -15.43 16.68 12.88
N CYS A 54 -14.58 17.55 12.35
CA CYS A 54 -13.55 18.23 13.14
C CYS A 54 -14.18 19.14 14.22
N ASP A 55 -15.19 19.93 13.86
CA ASP A 55 -15.94 20.80 14.79
C ASP A 55 -16.58 19.96 15.91
N PHE A 56 -17.18 18.82 15.55
CA PHE A 56 -17.77 17.91 16.53
C PHE A 56 -16.73 17.37 17.52
N LEU A 57 -15.58 16.89 17.04
CA LEU A 57 -14.51 16.34 17.87
C LEU A 57 -13.88 17.40 18.79
N GLU A 58 -13.63 18.60 18.27
CA GLU A 58 -13.16 19.76 19.04
C GLU A 58 -14.18 20.16 20.11
N GLY A 59 -15.48 20.10 19.79
CA GLY A 59 -16.57 20.29 20.74
C GLY A 59 -16.62 19.23 21.85
N GLN A 60 -16.10 18.02 21.61
CA GLN A 60 -15.90 16.99 22.64
C GLN A 60 -14.59 17.19 23.44
N GLY A 61 -13.81 18.23 23.14
CA GLY A 61 -12.58 18.58 23.85
C GLY A 61 -11.33 17.88 23.33
N PHE A 62 -11.37 17.29 22.14
CA PHE A 62 -10.18 16.74 21.49
C PHE A 62 -9.42 17.83 20.70
N THR A 63 -8.11 17.62 20.52
CA THR A 63 -7.32 18.42 19.59
C THR A 63 -7.29 17.70 18.25
N VAL A 64 -7.73 18.39 17.19
CA VAL A 64 -7.77 17.85 15.84
C VAL A 64 -6.74 18.56 14.97
N THR A 65 -5.91 17.78 14.28
CA THR A 65 -5.08 18.26 13.18
C THR A 65 -5.94 18.21 11.92
N ARG A 66 -6.54 19.33 11.56
CA ARG A 66 -7.27 19.50 10.28
C ARG A 66 -6.31 19.50 9.10
N HIS A 67 -6.79 19.13 7.93
CA HIS A 67 -5.99 19.09 6.68
C HIS A 67 -4.67 18.33 6.85
N ALA A 68 -4.74 17.20 7.56
CA ALA A 68 -3.57 16.44 7.95
C ALA A 68 -2.83 15.89 6.72
N TYR A 69 -1.55 15.55 6.89
CA TYR A 69 -0.80 14.76 5.90
C TYR A 69 -0.75 15.32 4.46
N GLY A 70 -1.01 16.63 4.28
CA GLY A 70 -1.02 17.28 2.98
C GLY A 70 -2.22 16.90 2.09
N VAL A 71 -3.29 16.37 2.69
CA VAL A 71 -4.56 16.11 2.00
C VAL A 71 -5.62 17.04 2.58
N ASP A 72 -6.12 17.95 1.74
CA ASP A 72 -6.97 19.08 2.10
C ASP A 72 -8.26 18.71 2.84
N THR A 73 -8.69 17.46 2.76
CA THR A 73 -9.91 17.02 3.42
C THR A 73 -9.70 15.87 4.39
N SER A 74 -8.45 15.55 4.72
CA SER A 74 -8.14 14.59 5.79
C SER A 74 -7.96 15.29 7.12
N PHE A 75 -8.16 14.56 8.22
CA PHE A 75 -7.88 15.05 9.56
C PHE A 75 -7.29 13.95 10.42
N GLU A 76 -6.63 14.33 11.51
CA GLU A 76 -6.16 13.41 12.53
C GLU A 76 -6.56 13.88 13.92
N CYS A 77 -7.08 12.97 14.74
CA CYS A 77 -7.38 13.21 16.13
C CYS A 77 -6.80 12.08 16.99
N VAL A 78 -5.93 12.42 17.95
CA VAL A 78 -5.23 11.43 18.80
C VAL A 78 -5.60 11.60 20.27
N SER A 79 -5.89 10.49 20.96
CA SER A 79 -6.04 10.40 22.41
C SER A 79 -4.95 9.52 23.02
N GLY A 80 -4.35 9.98 24.13
CA GLY A 80 -3.24 9.31 24.79
C GLY A 80 -1.89 9.57 24.12
N SER A 81 -0.79 9.18 24.80
CA SER A 81 0.57 9.54 24.38
C SER A 81 1.59 8.40 24.47
N GLU A 82 1.21 7.25 25.04
CA GLU A 82 2.13 6.13 25.29
C GLU A 82 1.46 4.80 24.91
N GLY A 83 2.24 3.79 24.56
CA GLY A 83 1.73 2.44 24.27
C GLY A 83 1.25 2.26 22.82
N ARG A 84 0.52 1.17 22.61
CA ARG A 84 0.03 0.74 21.28
C ARG A 84 -0.87 1.78 20.65
N LEU A 85 -0.75 1.98 19.33
CA LEU A 85 -1.60 2.86 18.54
C LEU A 85 -2.72 2.07 17.86
N ILE A 86 -3.96 2.31 18.29
CA ILE A 86 -5.17 1.78 17.66
C ILE A 86 -5.75 2.87 16.75
N ASN A 87 -5.82 2.59 15.45
CA ASN A 87 -6.38 3.48 14.44
C ASN A 87 -7.82 3.09 14.09
N PHE A 88 -8.67 4.10 13.91
CA PHE A 88 -10.00 3.99 13.30
C PHE A 88 -10.05 4.85 12.04
N ASN A 89 -10.50 4.26 10.91
CA ASN A 89 -10.61 4.97 9.62
C ASN A 89 -12.02 5.51 9.45
N ALA A 90 -12.18 6.81 9.22
CA ALA A 90 -13.46 7.44 8.93
C ALA A 90 -13.51 7.89 7.46
N GLU A 91 -14.33 7.22 6.65
CA GLU A 91 -14.62 7.65 5.27
C GLU A 91 -15.87 8.51 5.24
N TYR A 92 -15.93 9.48 4.32
CA TYR A 92 -17.03 10.44 4.22
C TYR A 92 -17.16 11.10 2.84
N ASP A 93 -16.54 10.54 1.80
CA ASP A 93 -16.83 10.93 0.42
C ASP A 93 -18.14 10.29 -0.09
N ALA A 94 -18.69 10.87 -1.14
CA ALA A 94 -19.93 10.46 -1.79
C ALA A 94 -19.72 10.19 -3.28
N LEU A 95 -20.76 9.65 -3.92
CA LEU A 95 -20.77 9.32 -5.35
C LEU A 95 -21.51 10.37 -6.18
N PRO A 96 -21.08 10.62 -7.43
CA PRO A 96 -21.76 11.54 -8.34
C PRO A 96 -23.23 11.19 -8.51
N ASP A 97 -24.10 12.20 -8.42
CA ASP A 97 -25.56 12.14 -8.65
C ASP A 97 -26.39 11.27 -7.69
N ILE A 98 -25.76 10.38 -6.91
CA ILE A 98 -26.45 9.40 -6.06
C ILE A 98 -26.15 9.56 -4.57
N GLY A 99 -25.27 10.49 -4.18
CA GLY A 99 -24.97 10.81 -2.79
C GLY A 99 -24.18 9.70 -2.09
N HIS A 100 -24.39 9.50 -0.78
CA HIS A 100 -23.73 8.44 0.00
C HIS A 100 -24.31 7.04 -0.29
N ALA A 101 -24.35 6.64 -1.56
CA ALA A 101 -24.83 5.33 -1.99
C ALA A 101 -23.92 4.17 -1.58
N CYS A 102 -22.76 4.45 -1.00
CA CYS A 102 -21.89 3.47 -0.36
C CYS A 102 -21.95 3.52 1.18
N GLY A 103 -22.72 4.45 1.76
CA GLY A 103 -22.92 4.55 3.20
C GLY A 103 -21.73 5.10 3.99
N HIS A 104 -20.85 5.90 3.37
CA HIS A 104 -19.66 6.45 4.04
C HIS A 104 -20.03 7.33 5.26
N ASN A 105 -21.20 7.98 5.26
CA ASN A 105 -21.73 8.64 6.46
C ASN A 105 -21.82 7.70 7.68
N LEU A 106 -22.13 6.42 7.48
CA LEU A 106 -22.19 5.40 8.53
C LEU A 106 -20.80 4.88 8.91
N ILE A 107 -19.87 4.83 7.96
CA ILE A 107 -18.46 4.48 8.21
C ILE A 107 -17.85 5.50 9.17
N ALA A 108 -17.93 6.79 8.81
CA ALA A 108 -17.53 7.88 9.69
C ALA A 108 -18.18 7.78 11.08
N THR A 109 -19.49 7.52 11.12
CA THR A 109 -20.22 7.41 12.40
C THR A 109 -19.69 6.28 13.28
N SER A 110 -19.49 5.08 12.71
CA SER A 110 -19.01 3.93 13.46
C SER A 110 -17.59 4.13 14.00
N SER A 111 -16.70 4.73 13.20
CA SER A 111 -15.32 5.04 13.59
C SER A 111 -15.23 6.16 14.62
N ILE A 112 -16.06 7.21 14.50
CA ILE A 112 -16.15 8.28 15.51
C ILE A 112 -16.68 7.72 16.83
N ALA A 113 -17.74 6.91 16.79
CA ALA A 113 -18.27 6.26 18.00
C ALA A 113 -17.21 5.36 18.66
N ALA A 114 -16.45 4.60 17.86
CA ALA A 114 -15.38 3.75 18.36
C ALA A 114 -14.25 4.56 19.03
N PHE A 115 -13.82 5.64 18.37
CA PHE A 115 -12.80 6.55 18.90
C PHE A 115 -13.21 7.18 20.23
N LEU A 116 -14.45 7.71 20.31
CA LEU A 116 -14.96 8.34 21.54
C LEU A 116 -15.05 7.32 22.69
N ALA A 117 -15.60 6.14 22.41
CA ALA A 117 -15.75 5.08 23.39
C ALA A 117 -14.40 4.60 23.92
N LEU A 118 -13.45 4.25 23.04
CA LEU A 118 -12.14 3.77 23.45
C LEU A 118 -11.32 4.85 24.18
N SER A 119 -11.42 6.11 23.73
CA SER A 119 -10.78 7.25 24.40
C SER A 119 -11.35 7.49 25.80
N HIS A 120 -12.65 7.22 26.00
CA HIS A 120 -13.26 7.27 27.33
C HIS A 120 -12.72 6.15 28.23
N LEU A 121 -12.70 4.90 27.75
CA LEU A 121 -12.18 3.77 28.51
C LEU A 121 -10.72 3.97 28.94
N GLN A 122 -9.89 4.43 28.01
CA GLN A 122 -8.49 4.77 28.28
C GLN A 122 -8.36 5.75 29.47
N LYS A 123 -9.16 6.82 29.47
CA LYS A 123 -9.14 7.85 30.52
C LYS A 123 -9.75 7.37 31.84
N GLU A 124 -10.89 6.69 31.78
CA GLU A 124 -11.63 6.21 32.96
C GLU A 124 -10.81 5.18 33.75
N PHE A 125 -10.07 4.33 33.04
CA PHE A 125 -9.33 3.22 33.63
C PHE A 125 -7.82 3.43 33.72
N GLY A 126 -7.31 4.56 33.23
CA GLY A 126 -5.88 4.89 33.30
C GLY A 126 -4.99 3.95 32.47
N THR A 127 -5.54 3.38 31.39
CA THR A 127 -4.83 2.42 30.53
C THR A 127 -3.88 3.14 29.58
N LYS A 128 -2.68 2.59 29.39
CA LYS A 128 -1.73 3.09 28.39
C LYS A 128 -2.17 2.69 26.99
N GLY A 129 -2.20 3.65 26.08
CA GLY A 129 -2.39 3.44 24.65
C GLY A 129 -2.43 4.78 23.92
N ARG A 130 -2.45 4.71 22.60
CA ARG A 130 -2.72 5.83 21.70
C ARG A 130 -3.88 5.41 20.82
N ILE A 131 -4.82 6.32 20.61
CA ILE A 131 -6.04 6.05 19.86
C ILE A 131 -6.13 7.14 18.80
N GLN A 132 -6.17 6.77 17.55
CA GLN A 132 -6.20 7.69 16.42
C GLN A 132 -7.52 7.50 15.67
N LEU A 133 -8.25 8.59 15.49
CA LEU A 133 -9.26 8.69 14.45
C LEU A 133 -8.62 9.42 13.26
N LEU A 134 -8.57 8.74 12.13
CA LEU A 134 -8.03 9.29 10.90
C LEU A 134 -9.18 9.49 9.91
N GLY A 135 -9.36 10.73 9.48
CA GLY A 135 -10.25 11.04 8.38
C GLY A 135 -9.62 10.63 7.06
N THR A 136 -10.27 9.73 6.33
CA THR A 136 -9.75 9.09 5.12
C THR A 136 -10.63 9.45 3.91
N PRO A 137 -10.30 10.55 3.21
CA PRO A 137 -10.98 10.99 1.98
C PRO A 137 -11.03 9.96 0.88
N ALA A 138 -11.89 10.21 -0.10
CA ALA A 138 -11.69 9.79 -1.49
C ALA A 138 -11.48 8.28 -1.70
N GLU A 139 -12.19 7.43 -0.94
CA GLU A 139 -12.13 5.99 -1.12
C GLU A 139 -12.73 5.58 -2.48
N GLU A 140 -13.77 6.27 -2.97
CA GLU A 140 -14.50 5.82 -4.16
C GLU A 140 -13.68 6.00 -5.44
N ASN A 141 -12.97 7.13 -5.59
CA ASN A 141 -12.28 7.50 -6.82
C ASN A 141 -10.97 8.28 -6.58
N GLY A 142 -10.20 7.92 -5.55
CA GLY A 142 -8.98 8.64 -5.23
C GLY A 142 -7.91 7.91 -4.44
N GLY A 143 -8.23 6.81 -3.77
CA GLY A 143 -7.30 6.07 -2.92
C GLY A 143 -6.71 6.92 -1.81
N GLY A 144 -7.54 7.67 -1.08
CA GLY A 144 -7.06 8.60 -0.06
C GLY A 144 -6.22 7.91 1.01
N LYS A 145 -6.53 6.67 1.41
CA LYS A 145 -5.69 5.93 2.37
C LYS A 145 -4.32 5.62 1.81
N ALA A 146 -4.20 5.32 0.52
CA ALA A 146 -2.90 5.13 -0.12
C ALA A 146 -2.05 6.40 -0.04
N LYS A 147 -2.63 7.58 -0.32
CA LYS A 147 -1.93 8.87 -0.15
C LYS A 147 -1.54 9.14 1.31
N LEU A 148 -2.43 8.83 2.26
CA LEU A 148 -2.17 8.99 3.68
C LEU A 148 -1.07 8.04 4.18
N ILE A 149 -1.00 6.81 3.66
CA ILE A 149 0.11 5.88 3.92
C ILE A 149 1.43 6.51 3.45
N ASP A 150 1.50 7.01 2.22
CA ASP A 150 2.69 7.64 1.66
C ASP A 150 3.13 8.88 2.47
N ALA A 151 2.16 9.67 2.94
CA ALA A 151 2.39 10.83 3.79
C ALA A 151 2.76 10.47 5.25
N GLY A 152 2.66 9.20 5.63
CA GLY A 152 3.10 8.68 6.92
C GLY A 152 2.03 8.62 8.01
N ALA A 153 0.73 8.74 7.66
CA ALA A 153 -0.38 8.74 8.62
C ALA A 153 -0.53 7.43 9.42
N TYR A 154 -0.06 6.32 8.84
CA TYR A 154 -0.11 5.00 9.44
C TYR A 154 1.22 4.59 10.11
N LYS A 155 2.21 5.50 10.20
CA LYS A 155 3.50 5.17 10.83
C LYS A 155 3.32 4.85 12.31
N GLY A 156 3.66 3.61 12.67
CA GLY A 156 3.59 3.14 14.05
C GLY A 156 2.16 2.86 14.53
N VAL A 157 1.20 2.69 13.60
CA VAL A 157 -0.10 2.08 13.87
C VAL A 157 0.11 0.60 14.17
N ASP A 158 -0.38 0.15 15.31
CA ASP A 158 -0.25 -1.23 15.76
C ASP A 158 -1.44 -2.08 15.32
N ILE A 159 -2.65 -1.49 15.26
CA ILE A 159 -3.89 -2.10 14.76
C ILE A 159 -4.73 -1.03 14.06
N SER A 160 -5.34 -1.37 12.92
CA SER A 160 -6.28 -0.51 12.19
C SER A 160 -7.67 -1.15 12.10
N LEU A 161 -8.71 -0.39 12.40
CA LEU A 161 -10.08 -0.90 12.52
C LEU A 161 -11.05 -0.05 11.69
N MET A 162 -11.94 -0.70 10.95
CA MET A 162 -12.97 -0.06 10.14
C MET A 162 -14.17 -1.00 9.93
N ALA A 163 -15.35 -0.42 9.74
CA ALA A 163 -16.55 -1.15 9.37
C ALA A 163 -17.34 -0.41 8.29
N HIS A 164 -17.82 -1.17 7.31
CA HIS A 164 -18.56 -0.68 6.16
C HIS A 164 -20.04 -1.09 6.24
N GLY A 165 -20.95 -0.18 5.91
CA GLY A 165 -22.38 -0.52 5.82
C GLY A 165 -22.67 -1.42 4.64
N GLY A 166 -23.43 -2.49 4.83
CA GLY A 166 -23.80 -3.46 3.81
C GLY A 166 -25.30 -3.74 3.79
N PRO A 167 -25.82 -4.36 2.72
CA PRO A 167 -27.22 -4.76 2.66
C PRO A 167 -27.49 -5.92 3.63
N THR A 168 -28.76 -6.07 4.06
CA THR A 168 -29.19 -7.16 4.97
C THR A 168 -28.81 -8.55 4.50
N ASN A 169 -28.79 -8.76 3.17
CA ASN A 169 -28.38 -10.02 2.56
C ASN A 169 -27.05 -9.82 1.85
N LEU A 170 -25.96 -9.94 2.61
CA LEU A 170 -24.61 -9.93 2.06
C LEU A 170 -24.23 -11.36 1.65
N LEU A 171 -23.92 -11.55 0.36
CA LEU A 171 -23.43 -12.82 -0.20
C LEU A 171 -24.36 -14.02 0.01
N GLY A 172 -25.68 -13.80 0.05
CA GLY A 172 -26.66 -14.88 0.23
C GLY A 172 -26.80 -15.35 1.67
N VAL A 173 -26.15 -14.67 2.63
CA VAL A 173 -26.27 -14.93 4.06
C VAL A 173 -27.07 -13.80 4.71
N SER A 174 -28.23 -14.14 5.26
CA SER A 174 -29.03 -13.22 6.07
C SER A 174 -28.50 -13.20 7.50
N ASN A 175 -27.60 -12.27 7.81
CA ASN A 175 -27.00 -12.08 9.13
C ASN A 175 -26.89 -10.58 9.48
N ASP A 176 -26.43 -10.24 10.68
CA ASP A 176 -26.24 -8.84 11.11
C ASP A 176 -24.92 -8.23 10.58
N GLY A 177 -24.08 -9.03 9.91
CA GLY A 177 -22.82 -8.60 9.33
C GLY A 177 -21.80 -9.73 9.16
N VAL A 178 -20.67 -9.39 8.55
CA VAL A 178 -19.49 -10.23 8.36
C VAL A 178 -18.26 -9.47 8.89
N ALA A 179 -17.48 -10.10 9.77
CA ALA A 179 -16.32 -9.44 10.38
C ALA A 179 -15.13 -9.34 9.42
N GLY A 180 -14.87 -10.39 8.64
CA GLY A 180 -13.81 -10.44 7.65
C GLY A 180 -14.35 -10.62 6.24
N VAL A 181 -14.22 -9.57 5.41
CA VAL A 181 -14.53 -9.62 3.98
C VAL A 181 -13.26 -9.60 3.15
N LEU A 182 -13.24 -10.42 2.08
CA LEU A 182 -12.20 -10.38 1.06
C LEU A 182 -12.65 -9.50 -0.10
N MET A 183 -11.73 -8.70 -0.65
CA MET A 183 -12.00 -7.79 -1.76
C MET A 183 -10.92 -7.92 -2.83
N ASN A 184 -11.26 -7.56 -4.07
CA ASN A 184 -10.32 -7.65 -5.17
C ASN A 184 -9.24 -6.57 -5.07
N ALA A 185 -7.99 -6.96 -5.37
CA ALA A 185 -6.97 -6.02 -5.76
C ALA A 185 -7.33 -5.43 -7.13
N ARG A 186 -7.08 -4.13 -7.32
CA ARG A 186 -7.39 -3.37 -8.52
C ARG A 186 -6.30 -2.34 -8.83
N LYS A 187 -6.00 -2.14 -10.11
CA LYS A 187 -5.14 -1.05 -10.59
C LYS A 187 -5.70 -0.43 -11.87
N GLU A 188 -5.33 0.82 -12.10
CA GLU A 188 -5.66 1.58 -13.29
C GLU A 188 -4.42 1.79 -14.17
N LEU A 189 -4.60 1.69 -15.49
CA LEU A 189 -3.61 2.11 -16.48
C LEU A 189 -4.22 3.18 -17.39
N HIS A 190 -3.61 4.36 -17.42
CA HIS A 190 -3.87 5.37 -18.45
C HIS A 190 -2.83 5.24 -19.55
N VAL A 191 -3.29 5.02 -20.78
CA VAL A 191 -2.44 4.70 -21.93
C VAL A 191 -2.63 5.76 -23.00
N GLU A 192 -1.53 6.38 -23.39
CA GLU A 192 -1.46 7.37 -24.47
C GLU A 192 -0.54 6.84 -25.57
N TYR A 193 -1.04 6.74 -26.81
CA TYR A 193 -0.23 6.42 -27.98
C TYR A 193 0.09 7.68 -28.77
N PHE A 194 1.33 7.79 -29.23
CA PHE A 194 1.81 8.89 -30.05
C PHE A 194 2.40 8.38 -31.37
N GLY A 195 1.89 8.91 -32.47
CA GLY A 195 2.28 8.60 -33.83
C GLY A 195 2.53 9.87 -34.64
N LYS A 196 2.11 9.89 -35.90
CA LYS A 196 2.38 10.97 -36.85
C LYS A 196 1.22 11.12 -37.84
N ASN A 197 0.74 12.36 -37.99
CA ASN A 197 -0.36 12.66 -38.90
C ASN A 197 0.06 12.54 -40.38
N ALA A 198 -0.86 12.08 -41.22
CA ALA A 198 -0.74 12.09 -42.68
C ALA A 198 -2.13 12.12 -43.33
N HIS A 199 -2.22 12.46 -44.62
CA HIS A 199 -3.48 12.39 -45.35
C HIS A 199 -3.80 10.92 -45.68
N ALA A 200 -4.91 10.39 -45.14
CA ALA A 200 -5.20 8.95 -45.17
C ALA A 200 -5.29 8.39 -46.60
N GLY A 201 -5.85 9.17 -47.55
CA GLY A 201 -5.92 8.76 -48.96
C GLY A 201 -4.76 9.24 -49.84
N GLY A 202 -3.89 10.11 -49.33
CA GLY A 202 -2.95 10.88 -50.16
C GLY A 202 -1.51 10.42 -49.95
N ASN A 203 -1.11 10.28 -48.70
CA ASN A 203 0.23 9.86 -48.32
C ASN A 203 0.25 9.05 -47.01
N PRO A 204 -0.55 7.97 -46.88
CA PRO A 204 -0.64 7.20 -45.64
C PRO A 204 0.70 6.60 -45.19
N TRP A 205 1.63 6.31 -46.11
CA TRP A 205 2.98 5.79 -45.84
C TRP A 205 3.87 6.77 -45.06
N ASP A 206 3.55 8.07 -45.01
CA ASP A 206 4.28 9.05 -44.22
C ASP A 206 3.80 9.14 -42.77
N GLY A 207 2.68 8.48 -42.44
CA GLY A 207 2.01 8.51 -41.15
C GLY A 207 2.36 7.34 -40.24
N VAL A 208 2.06 7.50 -38.95
CA VAL A 208 2.17 6.48 -37.90
C VAL A 208 0.86 6.51 -37.12
N ASN A 209 0.06 5.44 -37.19
CA ASN A 209 -1.35 5.46 -36.82
C ASN A 209 -1.57 5.07 -35.35
N ALA A 210 -1.83 6.05 -34.49
CA ALA A 210 -2.10 5.85 -33.07
C ALA A 210 -3.46 5.19 -32.79
N LEU A 211 -4.42 5.25 -33.72
CA LEU A 211 -5.68 4.52 -33.60
C LEU A 211 -5.47 3.03 -33.86
N ASP A 212 -4.63 2.67 -34.83
CA ASP A 212 -4.29 1.26 -35.07
C ASP A 212 -3.56 0.67 -33.85
N ALA A 213 -2.70 1.45 -33.18
CA ALA A 213 -2.05 1.02 -31.95
C ALA A 213 -3.06 0.72 -30.84
N LEU A 214 -4.02 1.63 -30.61
CA LEU A 214 -5.08 1.42 -29.63
C LEU A 214 -5.96 0.20 -29.97
N VAL A 215 -6.34 0.03 -31.24
CA VAL A 215 -7.15 -1.11 -31.68
C VAL A 215 -6.38 -2.42 -31.54
N GLN A 216 -5.09 -2.44 -31.87
CA GLN A 216 -4.24 -3.62 -31.68
C GLN A 216 -4.06 -3.98 -30.20
N ALA A 217 -3.90 -2.98 -29.33
CA ALA A 217 -3.85 -3.21 -27.88
C ALA A 217 -5.15 -3.81 -27.35
N TYR A 218 -6.30 -3.27 -27.79
CA TYR A 218 -7.61 -3.82 -27.45
C TYR A 218 -7.77 -5.26 -27.93
N ASN A 219 -7.35 -5.57 -29.16
CA ASN A 219 -7.41 -6.92 -29.70
C ASN A 219 -6.50 -7.88 -28.92
N GLY A 220 -5.27 -7.45 -28.60
CA GLY A 220 -4.33 -8.22 -27.77
C GLY A 220 -4.95 -8.54 -26.42
N ILE A 221 -5.49 -7.53 -25.73
CA ILE A 221 -6.18 -7.70 -24.43
C ILE A 221 -7.43 -8.58 -24.57
N SER A 222 -8.18 -8.47 -25.66
CA SER A 222 -9.35 -9.31 -25.94
C SER A 222 -8.95 -10.79 -26.01
N THR A 223 -7.90 -11.11 -26.78
CA THR A 223 -7.39 -12.48 -26.89
C THR A 223 -6.70 -12.98 -25.61
N LEU A 224 -6.07 -12.08 -24.84
CA LEU A 224 -5.47 -12.40 -23.55
C LEU A 224 -6.49 -13.00 -22.58
N ARG A 225 -7.78 -12.64 -22.66
CA ARG A 225 -8.84 -13.17 -21.78
C ARG A 225 -9.00 -14.68 -21.83
N GLN A 226 -8.55 -15.36 -22.90
CA GLN A 226 -8.52 -16.82 -22.94
C GLN A 226 -7.51 -17.40 -21.92
N HIS A 227 -6.56 -16.60 -21.43
CA HIS A 227 -5.42 -17.00 -20.61
C HIS A 227 -5.35 -16.27 -19.25
N ILE A 228 -6.46 -15.68 -18.80
CA ILE A 228 -6.62 -15.12 -17.45
C ILE A 228 -7.42 -16.08 -16.56
N LEU A 229 -7.37 -15.90 -15.25
CA LEU A 229 -8.17 -16.71 -14.32
C LEU A 229 -9.66 -16.35 -14.38
N PRO A 230 -10.58 -17.29 -14.06
CA PRO A 230 -12.02 -17.02 -14.05
C PRO A 230 -12.46 -15.87 -13.14
N GLU A 231 -11.67 -15.55 -12.12
CA GLU A 231 -11.91 -14.48 -11.14
C GLU A 231 -11.26 -13.14 -11.53
N GLU A 232 -10.40 -13.13 -12.55
CA GLU A 232 -9.69 -11.94 -13.01
C GLU A 232 -10.52 -11.12 -14.00
N ARG A 233 -10.37 -9.80 -13.97
CA ARG A 233 -11.09 -8.91 -14.88
C ARG A 233 -10.16 -7.85 -15.47
N ILE A 234 -10.40 -7.53 -16.73
CA ILE A 234 -9.82 -6.39 -17.43
C ILE A 234 -10.98 -5.63 -18.07
N HIS A 235 -11.07 -4.33 -17.95
CA HIS A 235 -12.05 -3.51 -18.66
C HIS A 235 -11.37 -2.22 -19.11
N GLY A 236 -11.87 -1.57 -20.16
CA GLY A 236 -11.27 -0.32 -20.61
C GLY A 236 -12.25 0.57 -21.35
N ALA A 237 -11.87 1.84 -21.46
CA ALA A 237 -12.61 2.89 -22.14
C ALA A 237 -11.67 3.71 -23.04
N PHE A 238 -12.16 4.11 -24.20
CA PHE A 238 -11.45 5.02 -25.10
C PHE A 238 -11.84 6.44 -24.74
N LEU A 239 -10.86 7.22 -24.27
CA LEU A 239 -11.08 8.57 -23.74
C LEU A 239 -10.90 9.63 -24.82
N ASP A 240 -9.88 9.46 -25.66
CA ASP A 240 -9.63 10.35 -26.80
C ASP A 240 -9.28 9.51 -28.03
N VAL A 241 -10.09 9.69 -29.08
CA VAL A 241 -9.98 8.99 -30.36
C VAL A 241 -10.37 9.95 -31.48
N PRO A 242 -9.73 9.87 -32.65
CA PRO A 242 -10.01 10.75 -33.77
C PRO A 242 -11.49 10.71 -34.17
N LYS A 243 -12.00 11.88 -34.59
CA LYS A 243 -13.39 12.04 -35.07
C LYS A 243 -13.50 12.20 -36.58
N VAL A 244 -12.37 12.13 -37.28
CA VAL A 244 -12.21 12.46 -38.70
C VAL A 244 -11.46 11.31 -39.39
N ALA A 245 -12.03 10.76 -40.46
CA ALA A 245 -11.52 9.54 -41.10
C ALA A 245 -10.45 9.77 -42.19
N ASN A 246 -10.35 10.99 -42.75
CA ASN A 246 -9.40 11.30 -43.83
C ASN A 246 -8.00 11.71 -43.35
N VAL A 247 -7.70 11.55 -42.05
CA VAL A 247 -6.41 11.86 -41.43
C VAL A 247 -5.93 10.63 -40.66
N ILE A 248 -4.68 10.23 -40.87
CA ILE A 248 -4.01 9.25 -40.01
C ILE A 248 -3.79 9.90 -38.65
N PRO A 249 -4.32 9.36 -37.54
CA PRO A 249 -4.29 10.00 -36.24
C PRO A 249 -2.93 9.83 -35.54
N ALA A 250 -2.35 10.93 -35.07
CA ALA A 250 -1.10 10.93 -34.30
C ALA A 250 -1.28 10.71 -32.79
N TYR A 251 -2.50 10.65 -32.27
CA TYR A 251 -2.73 10.54 -30.83
C TYR A 251 -4.01 9.78 -30.50
N THR A 252 -3.95 8.94 -29.47
CA THR A 252 -5.13 8.36 -28.80
C THR A 252 -4.88 8.22 -27.30
N LYS A 253 -5.96 8.23 -26.51
CA LYS A 253 -5.93 8.01 -25.06
C LYS A 253 -6.97 6.98 -24.63
N SER A 254 -6.57 6.06 -23.76
CA SER A 254 -7.45 5.06 -23.16
C SER A 254 -7.19 4.88 -21.67
N TYR A 255 -8.16 4.28 -21.00
CA TYR A 255 -8.12 3.93 -19.59
C TYR A 255 -8.45 2.44 -19.43
N TRP A 256 -7.73 1.76 -18.55
CA TRP A 256 -7.92 0.33 -18.28
C TRP A 256 -7.99 0.08 -16.78
N GLN A 257 -8.97 -0.71 -16.35
CA GLN A 257 -9.13 -1.19 -14.99
C GLN A 257 -8.87 -2.69 -14.95
N ILE A 258 -7.94 -3.11 -14.10
CA ILE A 258 -7.48 -4.50 -14.01
C ILE A 258 -7.72 -4.98 -12.58
N ARG A 259 -8.30 -6.16 -12.41
CA ARG A 259 -8.66 -6.73 -11.11
C ARG A 259 -8.24 -8.19 -10.99
N SER A 260 -7.81 -8.57 -9.79
CA SER A 260 -7.51 -9.94 -9.41
C SER A 260 -7.84 -10.14 -7.92
N PRO A 261 -8.20 -11.36 -7.47
CA PRO A 261 -8.46 -11.63 -6.06
C PRO A 261 -7.29 -11.38 -5.12
N THR A 262 -6.05 -11.33 -5.64
CA THR A 262 -4.84 -11.09 -4.84
C THR A 262 -3.94 -10.05 -5.51
N LEU A 263 -3.17 -9.29 -4.72
CA LEU A 263 -2.17 -8.36 -5.25
C LEU A 263 -1.12 -9.07 -6.11
N GLN A 264 -0.72 -10.29 -5.73
CA GLN A 264 0.24 -11.08 -6.51
C GLN A 264 -0.34 -11.45 -7.89
N GLY A 265 -1.60 -11.92 -7.94
CA GLY A 265 -2.30 -12.20 -9.18
C GLY A 265 -2.45 -10.94 -10.04
N LEU A 266 -2.82 -9.82 -9.42
CA LEU A 266 -2.96 -8.53 -10.08
C LEU A 266 -1.65 -8.11 -10.77
N ASN A 267 -0.51 -8.21 -10.09
CA ASN A 267 0.79 -7.84 -10.65
C ASN A 267 1.15 -8.70 -11.88
N LYS A 268 0.87 -10.01 -11.83
CA LYS A 268 1.07 -10.92 -12.97
C LYS A 268 0.17 -10.54 -14.16
N LEU A 269 -1.09 -10.21 -13.88
CA LEU A 269 -2.06 -9.82 -14.91
C LEU A 269 -1.68 -8.48 -15.57
N ILE A 270 -1.30 -7.49 -14.77
CA ILE A 270 -0.84 -6.18 -15.26
C ILE A 270 0.36 -6.34 -16.19
N ALA A 271 1.33 -7.20 -15.84
CA ALA A 271 2.49 -7.45 -16.71
C ALA A 271 2.06 -7.95 -18.10
N LYS A 272 1.09 -8.87 -18.18
CA LYS A 272 0.55 -9.34 -19.46
C LYS A 272 -0.20 -8.24 -20.23
N VAL A 273 -1.01 -7.44 -19.52
CA VAL A 273 -1.75 -6.31 -20.14
C VAL A 273 -0.79 -5.26 -20.69
N ARG A 274 0.29 -4.93 -19.96
CA ARG A 274 1.36 -4.04 -20.42
C ARG A 274 2.01 -4.56 -21.69
N GLN A 275 2.32 -5.85 -21.76
CA GLN A 275 2.89 -6.44 -22.98
C GLN A 275 1.97 -6.30 -24.20
N CYS A 276 0.65 -6.43 -24.04
CA CYS A 276 -0.30 -6.15 -25.13
C CYS A 276 -0.25 -4.68 -25.57
N ILE A 277 -0.19 -3.75 -24.61
CA ILE A 277 -0.14 -2.30 -24.85
C ILE A 277 1.16 -1.91 -25.56
N GLU A 278 2.30 -2.36 -25.05
CA GLU A 278 3.63 -2.07 -25.58
C GLU A 278 3.84 -2.75 -26.94
N GLY A 279 3.39 -4.00 -27.10
CA GLY A 279 3.43 -4.72 -28.36
C GLY A 279 2.70 -3.98 -29.49
N ALA A 280 1.55 -3.38 -29.19
CA ALA A 280 0.80 -2.59 -30.16
C ALA A 280 1.50 -1.28 -30.58
N ALA A 281 2.30 -0.69 -29.69
CA ALA A 281 3.17 0.44 -30.04
C ALA A 281 4.25 -0.01 -31.04
N ILE A 282 4.90 -1.14 -30.74
CA ILE A 282 5.99 -1.71 -31.55
C ILE A 282 5.50 -2.04 -32.96
N THR A 283 4.39 -2.75 -33.11
CA THR A 283 3.87 -3.21 -34.42
C THR A 283 3.40 -2.06 -35.32
N THR A 284 3.03 -0.92 -34.74
CA THR A 284 2.54 0.25 -35.48
C THR A 284 3.59 1.33 -35.67
N GLY A 285 4.74 1.23 -34.99
CA GLY A 285 5.77 2.27 -34.94
C GLY A 285 5.40 3.47 -34.07
N CYS A 286 4.36 3.36 -33.23
CA CYS A 286 4.02 4.38 -32.25
C CYS A 286 4.98 4.34 -31.05
N THR A 287 5.00 5.43 -30.29
CA THR A 287 5.46 5.41 -28.90
C THR A 287 4.26 5.33 -27.97
N VAL A 288 4.46 4.82 -26.76
CA VAL A 288 3.40 4.69 -25.75
C VAL A 288 3.86 5.23 -24.42
N LYS A 289 2.97 5.95 -23.74
CA LYS A 289 3.10 6.34 -22.34
C LYS A 289 2.05 5.59 -21.54
N ILE A 290 2.49 4.91 -20.49
CA ILE A 290 1.62 4.17 -19.56
C ILE A 290 1.79 4.82 -18.19
N VAL A 291 0.72 5.36 -17.64
CA VAL A 291 0.66 5.87 -16.27
C VAL A 291 -0.15 4.89 -15.44
N GLU A 292 0.43 4.41 -14.34
CA GLU A 292 -0.23 3.46 -13.44
C GLU A 292 -0.67 4.17 -12.16
N GLU A 293 -1.96 4.14 -11.86
CA GLU A 293 -2.57 4.84 -10.73
C GLU A 293 -3.61 3.94 -10.03
N GLY A 294 -4.20 4.44 -8.94
CA GLY A 294 -5.37 3.83 -8.32
C GLY A 294 -5.17 2.39 -7.83
N LEU A 295 -4.01 2.08 -7.24
CA LEU A 295 -3.74 0.77 -6.66
C LEU A 295 -4.55 0.58 -5.39
N TYR A 296 -5.56 -0.28 -5.45
CA TYR A 296 -6.21 -0.87 -4.28
C TYR A 296 -5.71 -2.31 -4.17
N THR A 297 -5.17 -2.68 -3.02
CA THR A 297 -4.74 -4.07 -2.82
C THR A 297 -5.92 -4.96 -2.43
N ASP A 298 -5.70 -6.27 -2.39
CA ASP A 298 -6.56 -7.17 -1.64
C ASP A 298 -6.43 -6.92 -0.14
N ILE A 299 -7.28 -7.58 0.66
CA ILE A 299 -7.26 -7.45 2.13
C ILE A 299 -6.47 -8.62 2.72
N VAL A 300 -5.45 -8.30 3.53
CA VAL A 300 -4.75 -9.24 4.40
C VAL A 300 -5.63 -9.49 5.63
N LEU A 301 -6.41 -10.57 5.59
CA LEU A 301 -7.47 -10.84 6.56
C LEU A 301 -6.92 -11.36 7.89
N ASN A 302 -7.22 -10.64 8.97
CA ASN A 302 -6.83 -11.00 10.32
C ASN A 302 -7.98 -11.71 11.07
N GLU A 303 -7.93 -13.04 11.11
CA GLU A 303 -8.96 -13.88 11.76
C GLU A 303 -9.05 -13.61 13.27
N THR A 304 -7.92 -13.33 13.94
CA THR A 304 -7.90 -12.97 15.36
C THR A 304 -8.77 -11.74 15.63
N LEU A 305 -8.62 -10.68 14.83
CA LEU A 305 -9.46 -9.48 14.95
C LEU A 305 -10.94 -9.78 14.61
N CYS A 306 -11.18 -10.59 13.57
CA CYS A 306 -12.53 -10.94 13.12
C CYS A 306 -13.33 -11.73 14.17
N GLU A 307 -12.70 -12.72 14.81
CA GLU A 307 -13.31 -13.53 15.87
C GLU A 307 -13.65 -12.68 17.10
N ARG A 308 -12.70 -11.83 17.52
CA ARG A 308 -12.90 -10.94 18.68
C ARG A 308 -14.01 -9.93 18.43
N TYR A 309 -14.01 -9.27 17.29
CA TYR A 309 -15.09 -8.37 16.89
C TYR A 309 -16.45 -9.08 16.86
N SER A 310 -16.53 -10.29 16.29
CA SER A 310 -17.78 -11.06 16.25
C SER A 310 -18.28 -11.41 17.65
N SER A 311 -17.37 -11.79 18.57
CA SER A 311 -17.70 -12.08 19.96
C SER A 311 -18.24 -10.84 20.69
N HIS A 312 -17.68 -9.66 20.43
CA HIS A 312 -18.16 -8.41 21.03
C HIS A 312 -19.55 -8.04 20.53
N LEU A 313 -19.80 -8.18 19.23
CA LEU A 313 -21.13 -7.91 18.65
C LEU A 313 -22.19 -8.91 19.11
N ALA A 314 -21.83 -10.16 19.38
CA ALA A 314 -22.74 -11.12 20.02
C ALA A 314 -23.25 -10.63 21.39
N SER A 315 -22.44 -9.87 22.14
CA SER A 315 -22.86 -9.28 23.42
C SER A 315 -23.92 -8.17 23.29
N TYR A 316 -24.09 -7.62 22.09
CA TYR A 316 -25.16 -6.70 21.70
C TYR A 316 -26.31 -7.41 20.96
N GLY A 317 -26.35 -8.74 21.00
CA GLY A 317 -27.39 -9.56 20.36
C GLY A 317 -27.24 -9.67 18.84
N LYS A 318 -26.08 -9.29 18.28
CA LYS A 318 -25.82 -9.35 16.83
C LYS A 318 -25.19 -10.66 16.42
N LYS A 319 -25.66 -11.22 15.30
CA LYS A 319 -25.11 -12.43 14.68
C LYS A 319 -24.19 -12.04 13.54
N VAL A 320 -22.91 -11.85 13.87
CA VAL A 320 -21.86 -11.57 12.88
C VAL A 320 -21.15 -12.86 12.51
N VAL A 321 -20.98 -13.10 11.22
CA VAL A 321 -20.16 -14.21 10.73
C VAL A 321 -18.69 -13.79 10.76
N PRO A 322 -17.76 -14.55 11.37
CA PRO A 322 -16.37 -14.14 11.46
C PRO A 322 -15.68 -13.93 10.11
N LYS A 323 -16.02 -14.74 9.11
CA LYS A 323 -15.38 -14.73 7.79
C LYS A 323 -16.33 -15.22 6.72
N HIS A 324 -16.25 -14.61 5.54
CA HIS A 324 -16.85 -15.16 4.33
C HIS A 324 -15.77 -15.51 3.30
N GLU A 325 -15.81 -16.73 2.75
CA GLU A 325 -14.76 -17.23 1.83
C GLU A 325 -14.88 -16.62 0.42
N GLN A 326 -16.08 -16.21 0.00
CA GLN A 326 -16.26 -15.57 -1.30
C GLN A 326 -15.66 -14.16 -1.30
N VAL A 327 -14.79 -13.92 -2.28
CA VAL A 327 -14.22 -12.60 -2.57
C VAL A 327 -15.30 -11.70 -3.15
N LEU A 328 -15.52 -10.54 -2.53
CA LEU A 328 -16.39 -9.50 -3.04
C LEU A 328 -15.80 -8.92 -4.33
N THR A 329 -16.67 -8.59 -5.27
CA THR A 329 -16.26 -7.99 -6.55
C THR A 329 -15.71 -6.58 -6.39
N GLY A 330 -16.07 -5.89 -5.30
CA GLY A 330 -15.57 -4.57 -4.92
C GLY A 330 -14.08 -4.54 -4.61
N SER A 331 -13.53 -3.33 -4.55
CA SER A 331 -12.15 -3.03 -4.15
C SER A 331 -12.19 -1.82 -3.26
N SER A 332 -11.37 -1.79 -2.22
CA SER A 332 -11.30 -0.67 -1.28
C SER A 332 -9.86 -0.40 -0.88
N ASP A 333 -9.50 0.86 -0.68
CA ASP A 333 -8.14 1.27 -0.31
C ASP A 333 -7.77 0.92 1.16
N VAL A 334 -8.72 0.44 1.97
CA VAL A 334 -8.44 -0.23 3.26
C VAL A 334 -7.60 -1.48 3.08
N GLY A 335 -7.66 -2.11 1.89
CA GLY A 335 -6.71 -3.15 1.50
C GLY A 335 -5.27 -2.67 1.69
N ASN A 336 -4.95 -1.46 1.23
CA ASN A 336 -3.59 -0.92 1.35
C ASN A 336 -3.16 -0.77 2.81
N VAL A 337 -4.09 -0.40 3.69
CA VAL A 337 -3.84 -0.31 5.14
C VAL A 337 -3.53 -1.70 5.72
N SER A 338 -4.23 -2.74 5.26
CA SER A 338 -3.97 -4.13 5.68
C SER A 338 -2.58 -4.65 5.31
N TYR A 339 -1.87 -4.02 4.38
CA TYR A 339 -0.48 -4.34 4.06
C TYR A 339 0.54 -3.62 4.94
N VAL A 340 0.14 -2.59 5.69
CA VAL A 340 1.05 -1.81 6.56
C VAL A 340 0.76 -1.95 8.06
N ALA A 341 -0.43 -2.43 8.42
CA ALA A 341 -0.79 -2.79 9.80
C ALA A 341 -1.83 -3.92 9.84
N PRO A 342 -1.87 -4.74 10.92
CA PRO A 342 -2.98 -5.67 11.13
C PRO A 342 -4.31 -4.92 11.13
N THR A 343 -5.22 -5.34 10.25
CA THR A 343 -6.42 -4.56 9.94
C THR A 343 -7.69 -5.40 10.04
N LEU A 344 -8.75 -4.82 10.61
CA LEU A 344 -10.12 -5.31 10.52
C LEU A 344 -10.90 -4.43 9.53
N HIS A 345 -11.45 -5.05 8.48
CA HIS A 345 -12.44 -4.43 7.61
C HIS A 345 -13.71 -5.30 7.64
N SER A 346 -14.68 -4.87 8.43
CA SER A 346 -15.95 -5.58 8.60
C SER A 346 -17.05 -4.97 7.74
N MET A 347 -18.10 -5.74 7.46
CA MET A 347 -19.34 -5.23 6.87
C MET A 347 -20.51 -5.49 7.81
N PHE A 348 -21.25 -4.46 8.20
CA PHE A 348 -22.44 -4.60 9.05
C PHE A 348 -23.72 -4.35 8.24
N SER A 349 -24.75 -5.13 8.52
CA SER A 349 -26.01 -5.04 7.78
C SER A 349 -26.82 -3.82 8.22
N ILE A 350 -27.30 -3.03 7.26
CA ILE A 350 -28.35 -2.01 7.47
C ILE A 350 -29.67 -2.45 6.82
N PRO A 351 -30.83 -1.96 7.29
CA PRO A 351 -32.11 -2.30 6.69
C PRO A 351 -32.21 -1.85 5.22
N THR A 352 -32.19 -2.82 4.31
CA THR A 352 -32.31 -2.57 2.86
C THR A 352 -33.41 -3.42 2.23
N PRO A 353 -34.20 -2.89 1.28
CA PRO A 353 -35.06 -3.72 0.45
C PRO A 353 -34.23 -4.67 -0.42
N GLU A 354 -34.83 -5.77 -0.86
CA GLU A 354 -34.18 -6.72 -1.77
C GLU A 354 -33.72 -6.01 -3.05
N GLY A 355 -32.49 -6.30 -3.49
CA GLY A 355 -31.90 -5.65 -4.68
C GLY A 355 -31.25 -4.29 -4.41
N SER A 356 -31.30 -3.76 -3.19
CA SER A 356 -30.60 -2.53 -2.83
C SER A 356 -29.17 -2.84 -2.38
N PHE A 357 -28.19 -2.49 -3.21
CA PHE A 357 -26.76 -2.70 -2.98
C PHE A 357 -26.02 -1.36 -2.94
N PRO A 358 -24.80 -1.32 -2.37
CA PRO A 358 -23.92 -0.17 -2.51
C PRO A 358 -23.83 0.28 -3.97
N HIS A 359 -23.74 1.60 -4.17
CA HIS A 359 -23.72 2.30 -5.46
C HIS A 359 -25.07 2.35 -6.19
N HIS A 360 -26.17 1.99 -5.51
CA HIS A 360 -27.54 2.20 -6.00
C HIS A 360 -28.25 3.31 -5.22
N PRO A 361 -29.06 4.20 -5.85
CA PRO A 361 -29.77 5.28 -5.14
C PRO A 361 -30.66 4.82 -3.99
N SER A 362 -31.21 3.60 -4.05
CA SER A 362 -31.98 3.03 -2.94
C SER A 362 -31.13 2.83 -1.68
N PHE A 363 -29.83 2.53 -1.83
CA PHE A 363 -28.94 2.36 -0.70
C PHE A 363 -28.63 3.70 -0.02
N THR A 364 -28.56 4.80 -0.77
CA THR A 364 -28.46 6.15 -0.20
C THR A 364 -29.61 6.44 0.74
N ALA A 365 -30.84 6.13 0.33
CA ALA A 365 -32.02 6.32 1.17
C ALA A 365 -31.95 5.48 2.46
N CYS A 366 -31.50 4.22 2.36
CA CYS A 366 -31.29 3.35 3.50
C CYS A 366 -30.17 3.85 4.43
N ALA A 367 -29.08 4.37 3.89
CA ALA A 367 -27.93 4.83 4.68
C ALA A 367 -28.22 6.08 5.53
N GLY A 368 -29.32 6.79 5.26
CA GLY A 368 -29.76 7.97 6.01
C GLY A 368 -30.74 7.67 7.16
N THR A 369 -31.22 6.44 7.32
CA THR A 369 -32.26 6.13 8.30
C THR A 369 -31.74 6.06 9.74
N ASP A 370 -32.64 6.23 10.70
CA ASP A 370 -32.31 6.11 12.13
C ASP A 370 -31.84 4.69 12.47
N GLU A 371 -32.46 3.67 11.87
CA GLU A 371 -32.08 2.28 12.09
C GLU A 371 -30.66 1.99 11.56
N ALA A 372 -30.29 2.54 10.41
CA ALA A 372 -28.95 2.40 9.86
C ALA A 372 -27.90 3.10 10.74
N HIS A 373 -28.23 4.28 11.25
CA HIS A 373 -27.40 4.98 12.23
C HIS A 373 -27.21 4.17 13.51
N GLU A 374 -28.27 3.58 14.07
CA GLU A 374 -28.20 2.70 15.24
C GLU A 374 -27.27 1.49 14.99
N GLN A 375 -27.33 0.89 13.80
CA GLN A 375 -26.40 -0.19 13.44
C GLN A 375 -24.94 0.28 13.40
N ALA A 376 -24.68 1.49 12.90
CA ALA A 376 -23.35 2.08 12.91
C ALA A 376 -22.84 2.35 14.34
N ILE A 377 -23.72 2.76 15.27
CA ILE A 377 -23.37 2.94 16.69
C ILE A 377 -23.03 1.60 17.35
N ILE A 378 -23.84 0.56 17.15
CA ILE A 378 -23.56 -0.79 17.70
C ILE A 378 -22.24 -1.33 17.13
N THR A 379 -22.01 -1.11 15.84
CA THR A 379 -20.76 -1.46 15.17
C THR A 379 -19.56 -0.74 15.77
N GLY A 380 -19.66 0.58 15.99
CA GLY A 380 -18.62 1.37 16.64
C GLY A 380 -18.28 0.88 18.05
N LYS A 381 -19.27 0.40 18.82
CA LYS A 381 -19.05 -0.25 20.12
C LYS A 381 -18.24 -1.54 19.99
N GLY A 382 -18.52 -2.35 18.98
CA GLY A 382 -17.72 -3.56 18.67
C GLY A 382 -16.28 -3.23 18.31
N LEU A 383 -16.07 -2.23 17.46
CA LEU A 383 -14.74 -1.74 17.08
C LEU A 383 -13.97 -1.23 18.31
N ALA A 384 -14.62 -0.48 19.21
CA ALA A 384 -14.00 0.01 20.44
C ALA A 384 -13.58 -1.11 21.38
N LEU A 385 -14.40 -2.15 21.57
CA LEU A 385 -14.03 -3.30 22.40
C LEU A 385 -12.90 -4.12 21.80
N THR A 386 -12.90 -4.31 20.48
CA THR A 386 -11.76 -4.93 19.78
C THR A 386 -10.49 -4.10 20.00
N GLY A 387 -10.57 -2.77 19.88
CA GLY A 387 -9.45 -1.88 20.16
C GLY A 387 -8.99 -1.92 21.62
N TRP A 388 -9.91 -2.04 22.56
CA TRP A 388 -9.63 -2.20 23.99
C TRP A 388 -8.87 -3.49 24.28
N ASP A 389 -9.32 -4.61 23.70
CA ASP A 389 -8.64 -5.90 23.79
C ASP A 389 -7.22 -5.79 23.23
N MET A 390 -7.03 -5.18 22.04
CA MET A 390 -5.69 -5.02 21.47
C MET A 390 -4.77 -4.11 22.30
N MET A 391 -5.36 -3.16 23.04
CA MET A 391 -4.61 -2.26 23.92
C MET A 391 -4.22 -2.93 25.24
N THR A 392 -5.02 -3.88 25.75
CA THR A 392 -4.89 -4.41 27.12
C THR A 392 -4.51 -5.89 27.22
N ASP A 393 -4.74 -6.68 26.18
CA ASP A 393 -4.42 -8.11 26.13
C ASP A 393 -3.21 -8.33 25.21
N ASP A 394 -2.04 -8.45 25.84
CA ASP A 394 -0.78 -8.65 25.13
C ASP A 394 -0.78 -9.95 24.31
N ALA A 395 -1.35 -11.04 24.82
CA ALA A 395 -1.33 -12.32 24.12
C ALA A 395 -2.20 -12.29 22.86
N LEU A 396 -3.36 -11.64 22.95
CA LEU A 396 -4.26 -11.48 21.82
C LEU A 396 -3.69 -10.52 20.77
N PHE A 397 -3.06 -9.43 21.19
CA PHE A 397 -2.33 -8.52 20.29
C PHE A 397 -1.21 -9.25 19.54
N GLU A 398 -0.35 -10.00 20.25
CA GLU A 398 0.75 -10.73 19.61
C GLU A 398 0.24 -11.81 18.64
N SER A 399 -0.91 -12.42 18.92
CA SER A 399 -1.56 -13.36 18.01
C SER A 399 -2.02 -12.68 16.71
N ALA A 400 -2.69 -11.52 16.83
CA ALA A 400 -3.11 -10.73 15.67
C ALA A 400 -1.90 -10.26 14.83
N LYS A 401 -0.84 -9.80 15.50
CA LYS A 401 0.39 -9.34 14.83
C LYS A 401 1.13 -10.48 14.13
N ALA A 402 1.34 -11.61 14.80
CA ALA A 402 2.04 -12.76 14.22
C ALA A 402 1.26 -13.35 13.02
N GLN A 403 -0.07 -13.38 13.10
CA GLN A 403 -0.92 -13.78 11.97
C GLN A 403 -0.70 -12.86 10.76
N TRP A 404 -0.72 -11.54 10.98
CA TRP A 404 -0.52 -10.55 9.92
C TRP A 404 0.87 -10.68 9.30
N GLU A 405 1.93 -10.70 10.11
CA GLU A 405 3.32 -10.86 9.63
C GLU A 405 3.52 -12.15 8.82
N GLY A 406 2.85 -13.24 9.21
CA GLY A 406 2.92 -14.52 8.50
C GLY A 406 2.14 -14.56 7.18
N GLN A 407 1.18 -13.66 6.97
CA GLN A 407 0.39 -13.56 5.73
C GLN A 407 0.94 -12.55 4.74
N LEU A 408 1.68 -11.55 5.21
CA LEU A 408 2.33 -10.60 4.32
C LEU A 408 3.22 -11.36 3.32
N PRO A 409 3.26 -10.93 2.06
CA PRO A 409 4.29 -11.43 1.16
C PRO A 409 5.62 -11.21 1.85
N ALA A 410 6.44 -12.27 1.93
CA ALA A 410 7.79 -12.15 2.45
C ALA A 410 8.38 -10.87 1.87
N PRO A 411 8.85 -9.92 2.71
CA PRO A 411 9.44 -8.68 2.20
C PRO A 411 10.40 -9.14 1.14
N ARG A 412 10.20 -8.70 -0.13
CA ARG A 412 10.95 -9.24 -1.28
C ARG A 412 12.34 -9.47 -0.75
N GLU A 413 12.74 -10.74 -0.57
CA GLU A 413 14.13 -11.01 -0.27
C GLU A 413 14.81 -10.22 -1.36
N ALA A 414 15.56 -9.19 -1.00
CA ALA A 414 16.21 -8.38 -2.00
C ALA A 414 16.99 -9.42 -2.80
N GLU A 415 16.50 -9.71 -4.01
CA GLU A 415 17.06 -10.78 -4.83
C GLU A 415 18.52 -10.43 -4.90
N PHE A 416 19.34 -11.29 -4.30
CA PHE A 416 20.69 -10.94 -3.92
C PHE A 416 21.40 -10.38 -5.14
N LEU A 417 21.70 -9.10 -5.06
CA LEU A 417 22.35 -8.39 -6.12
C LEU A 417 23.84 -8.40 -5.79
N THR A 418 24.45 -9.55 -6.06
CA THR A 418 25.91 -9.68 -6.05
C THR A 418 26.40 -10.24 -7.38
N ALA A 419 26.97 -9.35 -8.19
CA ALA A 419 28.27 -9.58 -8.80
C ALA A 419 28.83 -8.25 -9.29
N GLY A 420 29.84 -7.71 -8.60
CA GLY A 420 30.87 -6.97 -9.30
C GLY A 420 31.80 -8.01 -9.93
N ALA A 421 31.73 -8.21 -11.25
CA ALA A 421 32.77 -8.88 -12.01
C ALA A 421 33.60 -7.82 -12.73
N PRO A 422 34.92 -7.70 -12.49
CA PRO A 422 35.76 -6.82 -13.30
C PRO A 422 35.96 -7.44 -14.69
N ILE A 423 35.80 -6.62 -15.73
CA ILE A 423 35.85 -7.04 -17.14
C ILE A 423 37.21 -6.70 -17.76
N GLY A 424 37.78 -7.69 -18.45
CA GLY A 424 38.79 -7.56 -19.50
C GLY A 424 38.99 -8.94 -20.16
N ASP A 425 39.74 -8.97 -21.26
CA ASP A 425 39.67 -10.03 -22.28
C ASP A 425 39.80 -11.48 -21.75
N ILE A 426 38.73 -12.24 -21.97
CA ILE A 426 38.55 -13.65 -21.57
C ILE A 426 39.03 -14.55 -22.72
N ARG A 427 39.78 -15.62 -22.41
CA ARG A 427 39.95 -16.77 -23.32
C ARG A 427 38.93 -17.85 -22.95
N ALA A 428 38.42 -18.54 -23.97
CA ALA A 428 37.20 -19.34 -23.92
C ALA A 428 37.26 -20.65 -23.09
N ASP A 429 38.33 -20.90 -22.33
CA ASP A 429 38.56 -22.16 -21.62
C ASP A 429 38.35 -22.13 -20.09
N GLY A 430 37.84 -21.02 -19.54
CA GLY A 430 37.24 -20.99 -18.19
C GLY A 430 38.23 -20.86 -17.02
N ASP A 431 37.69 -20.45 -15.87
CA ASP A 431 38.34 -20.17 -14.57
C ASP A 431 38.99 -18.77 -14.44
N GLY A 432 38.14 -17.76 -14.26
CA GLY A 432 38.56 -16.36 -14.07
C GLY A 432 38.66 -15.93 -12.59
N LEU A 433 39.82 -15.40 -12.21
CA LEU A 433 40.01 -14.36 -11.19
C LEU A 433 41.00 -13.33 -11.76
N MET A 434 40.62 -12.05 -11.75
CA MET A 434 41.47 -10.95 -12.25
C MET A 434 42.38 -10.36 -11.16
N TYR A 435 43.61 -10.02 -11.54
CA TYR A 435 44.57 -9.26 -10.73
C TYR A 435 45.10 -8.05 -11.52
N LEU A 436 45.13 -6.86 -10.90
CA LEU A 436 45.73 -5.65 -11.49
C LEU A 436 47.27 -5.72 -11.46
N GLY A 437 47.92 -5.02 -12.40
CA GLY A 437 49.35 -5.11 -12.74
C GLY A 437 50.34 -5.24 -11.56
N ASP A 438 51.35 -6.09 -11.75
CA ASP A 438 52.42 -6.52 -10.83
C ASP A 438 52.03 -7.33 -9.56
N SER A 439 50.77 -7.71 -9.40
CA SER A 439 50.32 -8.51 -8.22
C SER A 439 50.17 -10.02 -8.45
N VAL A 440 50.62 -10.55 -9.61
CA VAL A 440 50.45 -11.95 -10.04
C VAL A 440 50.94 -12.98 -9.01
N LYS A 441 52.03 -12.69 -8.29
CA LYS A 441 52.61 -13.62 -7.31
C LYS A 441 51.79 -13.71 -6.02
N VAL A 442 51.21 -12.59 -5.59
CA VAL A 442 50.33 -12.51 -4.42
C VAL A 442 49.00 -13.16 -4.73
N GLY A 443 48.46 -12.92 -5.93
CA GLY A 443 47.22 -13.53 -6.38
C GLY A 443 47.27 -15.06 -6.43
N ARG A 444 48.34 -15.61 -7.02
CA ARG A 444 48.57 -17.07 -7.02
C ARG A 444 48.72 -17.65 -5.61
N GLN A 445 49.27 -16.90 -4.66
CA GLN A 445 49.36 -17.34 -3.26
C GLN A 445 48.00 -17.37 -2.57
N ILE A 446 47.13 -16.38 -2.82
CA ILE A 446 45.78 -16.30 -2.25
C ILE A 446 44.88 -17.39 -2.83
N GLU A 447 44.96 -17.64 -4.14
CA GLU A 447 44.27 -18.78 -4.77
C GLU A 447 44.75 -20.12 -4.21
N ALA A 448 46.06 -20.32 -4.12
CA ALA A 448 46.61 -21.57 -3.58
C ALA A 448 46.27 -21.79 -2.10
N ASP A 449 46.17 -20.72 -1.30
CA ASP A 449 45.75 -20.80 0.10
C ASP A 449 44.24 -21.07 0.23
N SER A 450 43.40 -20.37 -0.55
CA SER A 450 41.96 -20.60 -0.59
C SER A 450 41.62 -22.01 -1.07
N ALA A 451 42.24 -22.47 -2.17
CA ALA A 451 42.05 -23.82 -2.69
C ALA A 451 42.52 -24.91 -1.72
N ARG A 452 43.60 -24.66 -0.96
CA ARG A 452 44.08 -25.58 0.08
C ARG A 452 43.15 -25.64 1.29
N ARG A 453 42.61 -24.50 1.75
CA ARG A 453 41.64 -24.45 2.86
C ARG A 453 40.28 -25.04 2.48
N ALA A 454 39.92 -24.96 1.21
CA ALA A 454 38.68 -25.53 0.67
C ALA A 454 38.77 -27.03 0.34
N LYS A 455 39.97 -27.62 0.41
CA LYS A 455 40.24 -29.03 0.07
C LYS A 455 39.70 -29.95 1.16
N GLY A 456 38.43 -30.31 1.05
CA GLY A 456 37.69 -31.12 2.02
C GLY A 456 36.26 -30.63 2.28
N LEU A 457 35.93 -29.43 1.79
CA LEU A 457 34.59 -28.86 1.90
C LEU A 457 33.72 -29.27 0.71
N SER A 458 32.48 -29.65 1.00
CA SER A 458 31.45 -29.81 -0.04
C SER A 458 31.21 -28.49 -0.77
N GLU A 459 30.61 -28.57 -1.96
CA GLU A 459 30.30 -27.38 -2.77
C GLU A 459 29.45 -26.35 -2.03
N LYS A 460 28.47 -26.82 -1.24
CA LYS A 460 27.61 -25.99 -0.40
C LYS A 460 28.37 -25.29 0.72
N GLU A 461 29.35 -25.97 1.33
CA GLU A 461 30.19 -25.41 2.39
C GLU A 461 31.19 -24.37 1.84
N ARG A 462 31.67 -24.55 0.60
CA ARG A 462 32.53 -23.57 -0.08
C ARG A 462 31.78 -22.26 -0.38
N LEU A 463 30.55 -22.35 -0.89
CA LEU A 463 29.66 -21.21 -1.12
C LEU A 463 29.34 -20.46 0.18
N SER A 464 29.04 -21.21 1.25
CA SER A 464 28.76 -20.63 2.56
C SER A 464 29.98 -19.93 3.17
N ALA A 465 31.16 -20.54 3.10
CA ALA A 465 32.39 -19.95 3.62
C ALA A 465 32.81 -18.67 2.87
N PHE A 466 32.61 -18.63 1.56
CA PHE A 466 32.82 -17.42 0.75
C PHE A 466 31.89 -16.28 1.18
N ASN A 467 30.59 -16.55 1.30
CA ASN A 467 29.59 -15.56 1.74
C ASN A 467 29.85 -15.05 3.17
N VAL A 468 30.24 -15.93 4.09
CA VAL A 468 30.60 -15.56 5.47
C VAL A 468 31.84 -14.68 5.49
N HIS A 469 32.85 -14.97 4.66
CA HIS A 469 34.07 -14.18 4.58
C HIS A 469 33.83 -12.79 3.97
N MET A 470 33.06 -12.72 2.88
CA MET A 470 32.69 -11.47 2.21
C MET A 470 31.76 -10.61 3.06
N GLY A 471 30.82 -11.21 3.82
CA GLY A 471 29.99 -10.52 4.80
C GLY A 471 30.77 -10.00 6.01
N LYS A 472 31.84 -10.70 6.42
CA LYS A 472 32.66 -10.32 7.58
C LYS A 472 33.75 -9.28 7.27
N TYR A 473 34.28 -9.24 6.04
CA TYR A 473 35.46 -8.43 5.69
C TYR A 473 35.30 -7.50 4.49
N GLY A 474 34.15 -7.46 3.81
CA GLY A 474 33.78 -6.35 2.93
C GLY A 474 33.16 -6.73 1.59
N GLN A 475 32.24 -5.87 1.14
CA GLN A 475 31.57 -5.81 -0.18
C GLN A 475 30.25 -6.57 -0.38
N LEU A 476 29.72 -7.20 0.67
CA LEU A 476 28.32 -7.62 0.72
C LEU A 476 27.52 -6.60 1.54
N SER A 477 26.54 -5.94 0.92
CA SER A 477 25.55 -5.12 1.64
C SER A 477 24.14 -5.54 1.24
N GLN A 478 23.27 -5.67 2.24
CA GLN A 478 21.85 -5.97 2.05
C GLN A 478 21.02 -4.70 1.74
N ASN A 479 21.68 -3.53 1.72
CA ASN A 479 21.06 -2.23 1.51
C ASN A 479 21.93 -1.39 0.58
N ALA A 480 21.50 -1.21 -0.68
CA ALA A 480 22.22 -0.44 -1.68
C ALA A 480 22.39 1.03 -1.28
N ARG A 481 21.43 1.59 -0.54
CA ARG A 481 21.46 2.98 -0.06
C ARG A 481 22.45 3.16 1.10
N GLU A 482 22.54 2.17 1.98
CA GLU A 482 23.55 2.13 3.05
C GLU A 482 24.95 1.90 2.48
N PHE A 483 25.07 1.01 1.49
CA PHE A 483 26.32 0.76 0.77
C PHE A 483 26.86 2.03 0.12
N GLY A 484 26.00 2.82 -0.52
CA GLY A 484 26.37 4.13 -1.08
C GLY A 484 26.94 5.09 -0.03
N ARG A 485 26.32 5.18 1.15
CA ARG A 485 26.77 6.09 2.24
C ARG A 485 28.12 5.73 2.84
N VAL A 486 28.44 4.44 2.94
CA VAL A 486 29.74 3.95 3.47
C VAL A 486 30.90 4.44 2.61
N TYR A 487 30.67 4.65 1.30
CA TYR A 487 31.70 5.13 0.37
C TYR A 487 31.61 6.63 0.06
N GLU A 488 30.51 7.31 0.42
CA GLU A 488 30.42 8.79 0.47
C GLU A 488 31.22 9.38 1.65
N THR A 489 31.32 8.66 2.77
CA THR A 489 31.86 9.19 4.04
C THR A 489 33.37 9.01 4.22
N ASN A 490 34.05 8.28 3.34
CA ASN A 490 35.51 8.09 3.38
C ASN A 490 36.31 9.16 2.60
N GLY A 491 35.84 10.42 2.65
CA GLY A 491 36.69 11.59 2.45
C GLY A 491 37.10 11.95 1.03
N GLY A 492 36.27 11.66 0.02
CA GLY A 492 36.52 12.15 -1.33
C GLY A 492 35.26 12.19 -2.18
N VAL A 493 34.78 13.39 -2.50
CA VAL A 493 33.80 13.59 -3.57
C VAL A 493 34.39 13.00 -4.83
N SER A 494 33.77 11.96 -5.38
CA SER A 494 34.08 11.52 -6.74
C SER A 494 32.77 11.39 -7.50
N ASP A 495 32.71 12.04 -8.66
CA ASP A 495 31.69 11.90 -9.70
C ASP A 495 31.65 10.46 -10.23
N ARG A 496 31.25 9.50 -9.40
CA ARG A 496 31.07 8.10 -9.77
C ARG A 496 29.59 7.76 -9.68
N HIS A 497 29.01 7.47 -10.83
CA HIS A 497 27.69 6.86 -10.92
C HIS A 497 27.85 5.34 -10.90
N TRP A 498 27.14 4.66 -9.99
CA TRP A 498 27.13 3.20 -9.88
C TRP A 498 25.81 2.66 -10.44
N LEU A 499 25.88 1.70 -11.37
CA LEU A 499 24.73 0.97 -11.88
C LEU A 499 24.66 -0.40 -11.21
N VAL A 500 23.47 -0.75 -10.73
CA VAL A 500 23.19 -1.96 -9.93
C VAL A 500 22.32 -2.89 -10.80
N ALA A 501 22.80 -4.09 -11.14
CA ALA A 501 22.18 -5.00 -12.12
C ALA A 501 21.38 -6.17 -11.52
N ASN A 502 20.16 -6.43 -12.00
CA ASN A 502 19.34 -7.61 -11.66
C ASN A 502 19.61 -8.77 -12.66
N TYR A 503 19.80 -10.00 -12.17
CA TYR A 503 20.37 -11.14 -12.93
C TYR A 503 19.33 -12.14 -13.49
N GLU A 504 18.14 -11.70 -13.92
CA GLU A 504 17.19 -12.60 -14.63
C GLU A 504 17.28 -12.54 -16.16
N ALA A 505 17.93 -11.53 -16.75
CA ALA A 505 18.02 -11.40 -18.20
C ALA A 505 19.41 -11.80 -18.70
N GLY A 506 19.55 -13.03 -19.20
CA GLY A 506 20.72 -13.45 -19.96
C GLY A 506 20.88 -12.61 -21.22
N ASP A 507 21.72 -11.57 -21.14
CA ASP A 507 22.66 -11.08 -22.15
C ASP A 507 23.34 -9.81 -21.61
N VAL A 508 24.66 -9.72 -21.78
CA VAL A 508 25.51 -8.64 -21.25
C VAL A 508 26.20 -7.92 -22.41
N VAL A 509 26.02 -6.61 -22.52
CA VAL A 509 26.88 -5.73 -23.35
C VAL A 509 27.09 -4.39 -22.64
N PHE A 510 28.35 -3.94 -22.59
CA PHE A 510 28.78 -2.65 -22.05
C PHE A 510 29.31 -1.74 -23.16
N HIS A 511 28.97 -0.43 -23.12
CA HIS A 511 29.89 0.65 -23.51
C HIS A 511 29.38 2.04 -23.06
N ASP A 512 30.29 2.98 -22.72
CA ASP A 512 30.41 4.23 -23.51
C ASP A 512 31.88 4.69 -23.60
N PRO A 513 32.42 4.94 -24.81
CA PRO A 513 33.71 5.55 -25.08
C PRO A 513 33.79 7.04 -24.68
N VAL A 514 34.98 7.52 -24.32
CA VAL A 514 35.66 8.72 -24.88
C VAL A 514 36.69 9.28 -23.90
N TYR A 515 37.90 9.34 -24.43
CA TYR A 515 39.12 10.00 -23.99
C TYR A 515 39.05 11.53 -24.15
N ARG A 516 39.70 12.29 -23.25
CA ARG A 516 40.63 13.44 -23.48
C ARG A 516 40.72 14.29 -22.21
N ALA A 517 41.84 14.88 -21.79
CA ALA A 517 43.24 14.89 -22.20
C ALA A 517 44.03 15.65 -21.10
N CYS A 518 45.36 15.52 -21.13
CA CYS A 518 46.37 16.29 -20.38
C CYS A 518 46.46 15.97 -18.88
N GLU A 519 47.61 15.92 -18.21
CA GLU A 519 49.05 16.03 -18.45
C GLU A 519 49.68 15.67 -17.08
N LEU A 520 51.00 15.45 -17.01
CA LEU A 520 51.84 15.36 -15.79
C LEU A 520 51.83 13.98 -15.09
N GLU A 521 52.96 13.34 -14.74
CA GLU A 521 54.33 13.82 -14.64
C GLU A 521 55.28 12.60 -14.49
N GLU A 522 56.39 12.62 -15.24
CA GLU A 522 57.56 11.79 -14.94
C GLU A 522 58.32 12.40 -13.74
N ARG A 523 58.50 11.56 -12.70
CA ARG A 523 59.66 11.47 -11.79
C ARG A 523 60.43 12.76 -11.45
N GLY A 524 60.40 13.13 -10.17
CA GLY A 524 61.52 13.87 -9.59
C GLY A 524 61.36 14.40 -8.17
N THR A 525 62.09 13.77 -7.24
CA THR A 525 62.68 14.37 -6.00
C THR A 525 61.79 14.78 -4.81
N ARG A 526 62.07 14.09 -3.68
CA ARG A 526 62.20 14.52 -2.25
C ARG A 526 61.22 15.56 -1.71
N TRP A 527 60.65 15.32 -0.53
CA TRP A 527 61.04 15.94 0.76
C TRP A 527 60.09 15.49 1.90
N THR A 528 60.69 14.88 2.93
CA THR A 528 60.38 14.84 4.38
C THR A 528 58.95 14.68 4.94
N ASP A 529 58.88 13.76 5.92
CA ASP A 529 57.84 13.54 6.95
C ASP A 529 57.58 14.79 7.86
N PRO A 530 56.55 14.76 8.75
CA PRO A 530 55.37 15.65 8.75
C PRO A 530 55.40 16.76 9.81
N PRO A 531 54.43 17.70 9.82
CA PRO A 531 54.10 18.49 11.01
C PRO A 531 52.78 18.04 11.69
N GLN A 532 52.84 17.98 13.01
CA GLN A 532 51.78 17.73 13.98
C GLN A 532 50.86 18.94 14.22
N HIS A 533 49.63 18.66 14.70
CA HIS A 533 48.68 19.54 15.43
C HIS A 533 48.06 20.73 14.66
N ARG A 534 46.77 21.11 14.77
CA ARG A 534 45.78 21.13 15.88
C ARG A 534 44.32 21.06 15.34
N PRO A 535 43.30 20.75 16.17
CA PRO A 535 41.87 21.08 15.92
C PRO A 535 41.59 22.56 16.37
N PRO A 536 40.37 23.17 16.35
CA PRO A 536 39.02 22.89 15.80
C PRO A 536 38.36 24.14 15.10
N VAL A 537 37.01 24.21 15.08
CA VAL A 537 36.05 25.35 14.87
C VAL A 537 35.55 25.47 13.41
N LEU A 538 34.27 25.36 13.05
CA LEU A 538 32.96 25.33 13.75
C LEU A 538 32.03 24.36 12.98
#